data_AF-A0A835LZB9-F1
#
_entry.id   AF-A0A835LZB9-F1
#
_cell.length_a   1.000
_cell.length_b   1.000
_cell.length_c   1.000
_cell.angle_alpha   90.00
_cell.angle_beta   90.00
_cell.angle_gamma   90.00
#
_symmetry.space_group_name_H-M   'P 1'
#
loop_
_entity.id
_entity.type
_entity.pdbx_description
1 polymer ?
#
loop_
_entity_poly.entity_id
_entity_poly.type
_entity_poly.pdbx_seq_one_letter_code
_entity_poly.pdbx_strand_id
1 'polypeptide(L)'
;MIKLIPSCRLGILAGENLPNRWHLMSKSYLKNPDVVNVEGWSDRMTQLLDERNLGVLTSVTSLLVAIMSNNYDAYWSCVPKCVKILERLARNNDVPPEYTDYGISSLWLQVKTMRALQYFPNIEDPNTRKSLFEVLQRVLMGIDVVKNVNKNNASHAVLFEALALMDRYQRVEKPRAKTPINENEIRITTQGRMRNYITYATTLLQDKGSNEIVLKAMGRAINKNVMIAELIKRRMVSLHQNTSIGSTDITDIWEHFWKKAKRITSHSDESCSPQAPRQGKVQPIMSPGAKWQHLLSVCLADCPIPPPRHSTRH
;
A
#
# COMPACT_ATOMS: atom_id res chain seq x y z
N MET A 1 10.31 -16.67 28.52
CA MET A 1 10.18 -17.81 27.58
C MET A 1 8.77 -17.76 27.00
N ILE A 2 8.58 -17.13 25.84
CA ILE A 2 7.26 -17.00 25.21
C ILE A 2 7.04 -18.26 24.38
N LYS A 3 6.15 -19.15 24.83
CA LYS A 3 5.71 -20.32 24.05
C LYS A 3 4.68 -19.84 23.03
N LEU A 4 5.07 -19.81 21.76
CA LEU A 4 4.14 -19.67 20.64
C LEU A 4 3.33 -20.98 20.54
N ILE A 5 2.04 -20.91 20.86
CA ILE A 5 1.13 -22.04 20.72
C ILE A 5 0.57 -22.02 19.29
N PRO A 6 0.68 -23.11 18.50
CA PRO A 6 0.07 -23.20 17.19
C PRO A 6 -1.45 -23.01 17.27
N SER A 7 -2.00 -22.19 16.36
CA SER A 7 -3.42 -21.77 16.32
C SER A 7 -4.44 -22.92 16.39
N CYS A 8 -4.04 -24.16 16.10
CA CYS A 8 -4.90 -25.34 16.21
C CYS A 8 -5.25 -25.77 17.64
N ARG A 9 -4.47 -25.39 18.66
CA ARG A 9 -4.73 -25.83 20.06
C ARG A 9 -5.67 -24.91 20.87
N LEU A 10 -5.87 -23.66 20.44
CA LEU A 10 -6.80 -22.74 21.13
C LEU A 10 -8.28 -23.11 20.94
N GLY A 11 -8.63 -23.81 19.86
CA GLY A 11 -10.01 -24.23 19.59
C GLY A 11 -10.52 -25.39 20.45
N ILE A 12 -9.68 -26.04 21.24
CA ILE A 12 -10.07 -27.23 22.06
C ILE A 12 -10.37 -26.84 23.52
N LEU A 13 -9.90 -25.68 24.00
CA LEU A 13 -10.01 -25.31 25.42
C LEU A 13 -11.25 -24.48 25.78
N ALA A 14 -11.97 -23.93 24.79
CA ALA A 14 -13.24 -23.26 25.02
C ALA A 14 -14.36 -24.16 24.47
N GLY A 15 -15.13 -24.77 25.36
CA GLY A 15 -16.24 -25.66 25.04
C GLY A 15 -17.42 -24.95 24.38
N GLU A 16 -17.24 -24.45 23.16
CA GLU A 16 -18.30 -23.86 22.36
C GLU A 16 -18.96 -24.93 21.47
N ASN A 17 -20.08 -25.47 21.96
CA ASN A 17 -21.05 -26.18 21.14
C ASN A 17 -21.87 -25.18 20.31
N LEU A 18 -21.36 -24.74 19.15
CA LEU A 18 -22.16 -24.03 18.12
C LEU A 18 -21.50 -24.10 16.73
N PRO A 19 -22.30 -24.15 15.64
CA PRO A 19 -22.92 -25.32 15.04
C PRO A 19 -22.01 -26.01 14.01
N ASN A 20 -21.85 -27.33 14.17
CA ASN A 20 -20.99 -28.23 13.40
C ASN A 20 -21.21 -28.27 11.87
N ARG A 21 -22.22 -27.58 11.31
CA ARG A 21 -22.57 -27.64 9.88
C ARG A 21 -21.72 -26.73 8.98
N TRP A 22 -21.26 -25.59 9.49
CA TRP A 22 -20.62 -24.56 8.67
C TRP A 22 -19.10 -24.65 8.65
N HIS A 23 -18.51 -25.16 9.74
CA HIS A 23 -17.10 -25.57 9.78
C HIS A 23 -16.82 -26.75 8.83
N LEU A 24 -17.85 -27.56 8.53
CA LEU A 24 -17.79 -28.57 7.48
C LEU A 24 -17.77 -27.94 6.09
N MET A 25 -18.48 -26.84 5.84
CA MET A 25 -18.52 -26.21 4.52
C MET A 25 -17.20 -25.55 4.13
N SER A 26 -16.54 -24.87 5.07
CA SER A 26 -15.17 -24.35 4.85
C SER A 26 -14.16 -25.49 4.68
N LYS A 27 -14.25 -26.57 5.46
CA LYS A 27 -13.44 -27.78 5.27
C LYS A 27 -13.74 -28.50 3.95
N SER A 28 -14.98 -28.52 3.49
CA SER A 28 -15.38 -29.14 2.22
C SER A 28 -14.88 -28.34 1.03
N TYR A 29 -14.95 -27.00 1.08
CA TYR A 29 -14.35 -26.13 0.06
C TYR A 29 -12.82 -26.29 -0.01
N LEU A 30 -12.15 -26.30 1.15
CA LEU A 30 -10.70 -26.56 1.22
C LEU A 30 -10.29 -27.94 0.69
N LYS A 31 -11.22 -28.92 0.68
CA LYS A 31 -10.99 -30.27 0.15
C LYS A 31 -11.32 -30.41 -1.33
N ASN A 32 -12.35 -29.71 -1.82
CA ASN A 32 -12.80 -29.76 -3.21
C ASN A 32 -13.20 -28.34 -3.69
N PRO A 33 -12.22 -27.51 -4.12
CA PRO A 33 -12.48 -26.13 -4.54
C PRO A 33 -13.37 -26.04 -5.79
N ASP A 34 -13.44 -27.10 -6.61
CA ASP A 34 -14.17 -27.14 -7.89
C ASP A 34 -15.70 -27.22 -7.74
N VAL A 35 -16.21 -27.44 -6.51
CA VAL A 35 -17.65 -27.65 -6.24
C VAL A 35 -18.42 -26.31 -6.12
N VAL A 36 -17.72 -25.20 -5.89
CA VAL A 36 -18.34 -23.88 -5.68
C VAL A 36 -18.05 -22.98 -6.87
N ASN A 37 -19.10 -22.51 -7.55
CA ASN A 37 -18.97 -21.43 -8.52
C ASN A 37 -18.63 -20.13 -7.78
N VAL A 38 -17.34 -19.80 -7.71
CA VAL A 38 -16.82 -18.70 -6.88
C VAL A 38 -17.32 -17.33 -7.32
N GLU A 39 -17.54 -17.11 -8.62
CA GLU A 39 -18.01 -15.81 -9.13
C GLU A 39 -19.51 -15.57 -8.86
N GLY A 40 -20.33 -16.63 -8.90
CA GLY A 40 -21.78 -16.52 -8.68
C GLY A 40 -22.21 -16.37 -7.21
N TRP A 41 -21.27 -16.45 -6.27
CA TRP A 41 -21.55 -16.39 -4.82
C TRP A 41 -21.25 -15.02 -4.18
N SER A 42 -20.66 -14.07 -4.91
CA SER A 42 -20.28 -12.75 -4.39
C SER A 42 -21.46 -11.95 -3.85
N ASP A 43 -22.56 -11.89 -4.59
CA ASP A 43 -23.77 -11.15 -4.18
C ASP A 43 -24.42 -11.77 -2.94
N ARG A 44 -24.53 -13.10 -2.92
CA ARG A 44 -25.07 -13.85 -1.78
C ARG A 44 -24.20 -13.66 -0.55
N MET A 45 -22.88 -13.71 -0.72
CA MET A 45 -21.94 -13.45 0.36
C MET A 45 -22.11 -12.04 0.93
N THR A 46 -22.28 -11.03 0.07
CA THR A 46 -22.49 -9.65 0.48
C THR A 46 -23.77 -9.50 1.32
N GLN A 47 -24.85 -10.20 0.95
CA GLN A 47 -26.09 -10.23 1.72
C GLN A 47 -25.92 -10.94 3.07
N LEU A 48 -25.21 -12.06 3.10
CA LEU A 48 -24.93 -12.82 4.34
C LEU A 48 -24.07 -12.03 5.34
N LEU A 49 -23.26 -11.08 4.87
CA LEU A 49 -22.49 -10.18 5.74
C LEU A 49 -23.34 -9.07 6.39
N ASP A 50 -24.60 -8.89 5.98
CA ASP A 50 -25.55 -7.99 6.67
C ASP A 50 -26.31 -8.67 7.83
N GLU A 51 -26.06 -9.97 8.08
CA GLU A 51 -26.72 -10.72 9.14
C GLU A 51 -26.52 -10.11 10.53
N ARG A 52 -27.58 -10.10 11.35
CA ARG A 52 -27.51 -9.50 12.69
C ARG A 52 -26.82 -10.40 13.70
N ASN A 53 -26.95 -11.72 13.54
CA ASN A 53 -26.44 -12.72 14.46
C ASN A 53 -24.92 -12.86 14.32
N LEU A 54 -24.18 -12.60 15.40
CA LEU A 54 -22.71 -12.59 15.38
C LEU A 54 -22.10 -13.98 15.16
N GLY A 55 -22.78 -15.06 15.58
CA GLY A 55 -22.37 -16.44 15.31
C GLY A 55 -22.47 -16.80 13.82
N VAL A 56 -23.54 -16.34 13.15
CA VAL A 56 -23.70 -16.47 11.69
C VAL A 56 -22.61 -15.66 10.99
N LEU A 57 -22.41 -14.40 11.35
CA LEU A 57 -21.32 -13.57 10.80
C LEU A 57 -19.95 -14.22 10.98
N THR A 58 -19.65 -14.81 12.13
CA THR A 58 -18.36 -15.49 12.38
C THR A 58 -18.15 -16.66 11.41
N SER A 59 -19.22 -17.37 11.08
CA SER A 59 -19.22 -18.48 10.13
C SER A 59 -19.07 -17.98 8.69
N VAL A 60 -19.85 -16.97 8.30
CA VAL A 60 -19.82 -16.35 6.97
C VAL A 60 -18.45 -15.72 6.69
N THR A 61 -17.89 -14.97 7.63
CA THR A 61 -16.55 -14.38 7.49
C THR A 61 -15.46 -15.45 7.44
N SER A 62 -15.62 -16.58 8.14
CA SER A 62 -14.69 -17.71 8.01
C SER A 62 -14.71 -18.34 6.61
N LEU A 63 -15.90 -18.49 6.03
CA LEU A 63 -16.06 -18.94 4.66
C LEU A 63 -15.48 -17.93 3.67
N LEU A 64 -15.74 -16.63 3.89
CA LEU A 64 -15.23 -15.54 3.08
C LEU A 64 -13.70 -15.58 2.98
N VAL A 65 -13.01 -15.69 4.12
CA VAL A 65 -11.55 -15.80 4.18
C VAL A 65 -11.04 -17.02 3.40
N ALA A 66 -11.77 -18.14 3.48
CA ALA A 66 -11.41 -19.37 2.76
C ALA A 66 -11.61 -19.22 1.24
N ILE A 67 -12.65 -18.54 0.78
CA ILE A 67 -12.86 -18.31 -0.65
C ILE A 67 -11.84 -17.31 -1.21
N MET A 68 -11.62 -16.21 -0.48
CA MET A 68 -10.69 -15.14 -0.85
C MET A 68 -9.23 -15.59 -0.94
N SER A 69 -8.85 -16.68 -0.26
CA SER A 69 -7.49 -17.22 -0.41
C SER A 69 -7.20 -17.72 -1.82
N ASN A 70 -8.24 -18.03 -2.60
CA ASN A 70 -8.13 -18.51 -3.96
C ASN A 70 -8.53 -17.43 -4.97
N ASN A 71 -9.69 -16.80 -4.78
CA ASN A 71 -10.20 -15.74 -5.65
C ASN A 71 -10.90 -14.66 -4.81
N TYR A 72 -10.27 -13.49 -4.68
CA TYR A 72 -10.80 -12.35 -3.94
C TYR A 72 -11.43 -11.28 -4.86
N ASP A 73 -11.17 -11.35 -6.17
CA ASP A 73 -11.49 -10.25 -7.11
C ASP A 73 -13.00 -10.06 -7.27
N ALA A 74 -13.78 -11.15 -7.26
CA ALA A 74 -15.24 -11.05 -7.30
C ALA A 74 -15.88 -10.49 -6.02
N TYR A 75 -15.12 -10.31 -4.92
CA TYR A 75 -15.65 -10.02 -3.59
C TYR A 75 -15.41 -8.58 -3.10
N TRP A 76 -15.05 -7.64 -3.98
CA TRP A 76 -14.89 -6.22 -3.63
C TRP A 76 -16.12 -5.62 -2.94
N SER A 77 -17.33 -6.06 -3.30
CA SER A 77 -18.60 -5.64 -2.69
C SER A 77 -18.70 -6.00 -1.20
N CYS A 78 -17.92 -6.97 -0.72
CA CYS A 78 -17.88 -7.37 0.69
C CYS A 78 -17.05 -6.41 1.56
N VAL A 79 -16.13 -5.64 0.99
CA VAL A 79 -15.23 -4.71 1.72
C VAL A 79 -16.00 -3.74 2.62
N PRO A 80 -16.96 -2.94 2.13
CA PRO A 80 -17.71 -2.01 2.99
C PRO A 80 -18.53 -2.73 4.07
N LYS A 81 -18.99 -3.96 3.81
CA LYS A 81 -19.70 -4.78 4.80
C LYS A 81 -18.76 -5.22 5.92
N CYS A 82 -17.56 -5.69 5.59
CA CYS A 82 -16.53 -6.05 6.57
C CYS A 82 -16.15 -4.85 7.45
N VAL A 83 -15.97 -3.66 6.87
CA VAL A 83 -15.67 -2.45 7.66
C VAL A 83 -16.83 -2.10 8.59
N LYS A 84 -18.08 -2.18 8.12
CA LYS A 84 -19.27 -1.92 8.95
C LYS A 84 -19.40 -2.90 10.12
N ILE A 85 -19.07 -4.17 9.92
CA ILE A 85 -19.02 -5.17 11.01
C ILE A 85 -17.97 -4.74 12.05
N LEU A 86 -16.77 -4.35 11.61
CA LEU A 86 -15.72 -3.90 12.52
C LEU A 86 -16.10 -2.62 13.27
N GLU A 87 -16.77 -1.67 12.64
CA GLU A 87 -17.30 -0.47 13.30
C GLU A 87 -18.30 -0.81 14.41
N ARG A 88 -19.24 -1.72 14.12
CA ARG A 88 -20.23 -2.22 15.08
C ARG A 88 -19.55 -2.81 16.30
N LEU A 89 -18.58 -3.69 16.10
CA LEU A 89 -17.86 -4.38 17.18
C LEU A 89 -16.95 -3.43 17.97
N ALA A 90 -16.18 -2.57 17.30
CA ALA A 90 -15.26 -1.66 17.97
C ALA A 90 -15.98 -0.63 18.85
N ARG A 91 -17.19 -0.20 18.45
CA ARG A 91 -18.05 0.70 19.23
C ARG A 91 -18.92 -0.03 20.26
N ASN A 92 -18.84 -1.36 20.31
CA ASN A 92 -19.73 -2.23 21.10
C ASN A 92 -21.22 -1.91 20.89
N ASN A 93 -21.58 -1.61 19.64
CA ASN A 93 -22.93 -1.20 19.28
C ASN A 93 -23.78 -2.43 18.93
N ASP A 94 -24.93 -2.61 19.57
CA ASP A 94 -25.84 -3.73 19.32
C ASP A 94 -25.13 -5.10 19.41
N VAL A 95 -24.24 -5.27 20.41
CA VAL A 95 -23.53 -6.53 20.67
C VAL A 95 -24.12 -7.17 21.92
N PRO A 96 -24.71 -8.38 21.81
CA PRO A 96 -25.22 -9.08 22.97
C PRO A 96 -24.09 -9.43 23.97
N PRO A 97 -24.35 -9.40 25.29
CA PRO A 97 -23.33 -9.66 26.31
C PRO A 97 -22.64 -11.02 26.18
N GLU A 98 -23.34 -12.04 25.68
CA GLU A 98 -22.81 -13.39 25.48
C GLU A 98 -21.72 -13.48 24.40
N TYR A 99 -21.61 -12.45 23.55
CA TYR A 99 -20.51 -12.33 22.57
C TYR A 99 -19.43 -11.37 23.05
N THR A 100 -19.44 -10.95 24.31
CA THR A 100 -18.47 -10.01 24.87
C THR A 100 -17.61 -10.68 25.93
N ASP A 101 -16.36 -10.98 25.58
CA ASP A 101 -15.39 -11.57 26.50
C ASP A 101 -14.42 -10.51 27.01
N TYR A 102 -14.31 -10.37 28.33
CA TYR A 102 -13.39 -9.41 28.98
C TYR A 102 -13.57 -7.93 28.56
N GLY A 103 -14.76 -7.58 28.05
CA GLY A 103 -15.07 -6.25 27.50
C GLY A 103 -14.68 -6.09 26.02
N ILE A 104 -14.34 -7.18 25.34
CA ILE A 104 -13.99 -7.23 23.92
C ILE A 104 -15.13 -7.89 23.15
N SER A 105 -15.77 -7.13 22.27
CA SER A 105 -16.90 -7.58 21.45
C SER A 105 -16.44 -8.56 20.36
N SER A 106 -16.88 -9.81 20.45
CA SER A 106 -16.71 -10.88 19.46
C SER A 106 -15.28 -10.94 18.90
N LEU A 107 -14.32 -11.26 19.76
CA LEU A 107 -12.88 -11.34 19.47
C LEU A 107 -12.57 -12.01 18.12
N TRP A 108 -13.12 -13.20 17.91
CA TRP A 108 -12.85 -14.00 16.71
C TRP A 108 -13.43 -13.41 15.44
N LEU A 109 -14.58 -12.74 15.52
CA LEU A 109 -15.18 -12.07 14.38
C LEU A 109 -14.33 -10.88 13.96
N GLN A 110 -13.79 -10.09 14.90
CA GLN A 110 -12.89 -8.98 14.58
C GLN A 110 -11.63 -9.48 13.84
N VAL A 111 -10.96 -10.48 14.39
CA VAL A 111 -9.74 -11.09 13.81
C VAL A 111 -10.00 -11.59 12.40
N LYS A 112 -11.08 -12.35 12.17
CA LYS A 112 -11.42 -12.91 10.85
C LYS A 112 -11.79 -11.83 9.84
N THR A 113 -12.51 -10.80 10.28
CA THR A 113 -12.94 -9.70 9.40
C THR A 113 -11.74 -8.86 8.98
N MET A 114 -10.82 -8.55 9.90
CA MET A 114 -9.56 -7.89 9.55
C MET A 114 -8.72 -8.77 8.61
N ARG A 115 -8.69 -10.09 8.82
CA ARG A 115 -8.00 -11.02 7.93
C ARG A 115 -8.57 -11.03 6.52
N ALA A 116 -9.89 -10.98 6.36
CA ALA A 116 -10.54 -10.86 5.05
C ALA A 116 -10.12 -9.56 4.35
N LEU A 117 -10.12 -8.43 5.08
CA LEU A 117 -9.71 -7.14 4.56
C LEU A 117 -8.24 -7.09 4.11
N GLN A 118 -7.37 -7.96 4.63
CA GLN A 118 -5.98 -8.01 4.18
C GLN A 118 -5.87 -8.43 2.71
N TYR A 119 -6.80 -9.22 2.15
CA TYR A 119 -6.71 -9.64 0.73
C TYR A 119 -6.83 -8.47 -0.24
N PHE A 120 -7.45 -7.36 0.17
CA PHE A 120 -7.65 -6.19 -0.67
C PHE A 120 -6.49 -5.21 -0.53
N PRO A 121 -5.76 -4.89 -1.63
CA PRO A 121 -4.58 -4.04 -1.56
C PRO A 121 -4.93 -2.54 -1.39
N ASN A 122 -6.08 -2.09 -1.88
CA ASN A 122 -6.48 -0.69 -1.85
C ASN A 122 -7.99 -0.57 -1.67
N ILE A 123 -8.44 0.13 -0.62
CA ILE A 123 -9.85 0.50 -0.47
C ILE A 123 -10.04 1.83 -1.20
N GLU A 124 -10.71 1.77 -2.36
CA GLU A 124 -10.90 2.92 -3.24
C GLU A 124 -11.86 3.96 -2.64
N ASP A 125 -12.95 3.49 -2.03
CA ASP A 125 -13.96 4.37 -1.41
C ASP A 125 -13.37 5.14 -0.22
N PRO A 126 -13.30 6.48 -0.29
CA PRO A 126 -12.73 7.30 0.78
C PRO A 126 -13.47 7.18 2.11
N ASN A 127 -14.79 6.97 2.09
CA ASN A 127 -15.61 6.87 3.30
C ASN A 127 -15.33 5.55 4.03
N THR A 128 -15.39 4.43 3.32
CA THR A 128 -15.05 3.10 3.84
C THR A 128 -13.63 3.07 4.39
N ARG A 129 -12.68 3.68 3.66
CA ARG A 129 -11.29 3.79 4.13
C ARG A 129 -11.19 4.60 5.42
N LYS A 130 -11.86 5.75 5.52
CA LYS A 130 -11.89 6.59 6.73
C LYS A 130 -12.45 5.82 7.91
N SER A 131 -13.60 5.17 7.74
CA SER A 131 -14.23 4.30 8.73
C SER A 131 -13.30 3.20 9.23
N LEU A 132 -12.60 2.50 8.32
CA LEU A 132 -11.62 1.49 8.71
C LEU A 132 -10.49 2.07 9.57
N PHE A 133 -9.94 3.23 9.18
CA PHE A 133 -8.88 3.87 9.97
C PHE A 133 -9.36 4.33 11.35
N GLU A 134 -10.59 4.84 11.48
CA GLU A 134 -11.18 5.17 12.79
C GLU A 134 -11.29 3.93 13.68
N VAL A 135 -11.69 2.79 13.12
CA VAL A 135 -11.74 1.51 13.85
C VAL A 135 -10.35 1.06 14.28
N LEU A 136 -9.37 1.06 13.36
CA LEU A 136 -8.00 0.66 13.67
C LEU A 136 -7.36 1.56 14.74
N GLN A 137 -7.56 2.87 14.64
CA GLN A 137 -7.09 3.82 15.64
C GLN A 137 -7.73 3.56 17.01
N ARG A 138 -9.03 3.26 17.06
CA ARG A 138 -9.71 2.90 18.31
C ARG A 138 -9.15 1.63 18.94
N VAL A 139 -8.88 0.61 18.13
CA VAL A 139 -8.23 -0.64 18.60
C VAL A 139 -6.84 -0.33 19.16
N LEU A 140 -6.04 0.48 18.48
CA LEU A 140 -4.69 0.85 18.93
C LEU A 140 -4.70 1.66 20.24
N MET A 141 -5.64 2.59 20.39
CA MET A 141 -5.77 3.44 21.59
C MET A 141 -6.49 2.74 22.75
N GLY A 142 -7.23 1.66 22.49
CA GLY A 142 -8.06 0.97 23.48
C GLY A 142 -7.35 -0.11 24.28
N ILE A 143 -6.03 -0.30 24.09
CA ILE A 143 -5.27 -1.33 24.78
C ILE A 143 -4.72 -0.79 26.09
N ASP A 144 -5.09 -1.43 27.19
CA ASP A 144 -4.47 -1.24 28.49
C ASP A 144 -4.03 -2.59 29.04
N VAL A 145 -2.81 -2.65 29.59
CA VAL A 145 -2.21 -3.89 30.11
C VAL A 145 -2.74 -4.11 31.52
N VAL A 146 -3.67 -5.04 31.65
CA VAL A 146 -4.29 -5.37 32.94
C VAL A 146 -3.59 -6.55 33.62
N LYS A 147 -3.91 -6.81 34.89
CA LYS A 147 -3.39 -8.00 35.62
C LYS A 147 -3.88 -9.33 35.04
N ASN A 148 -5.00 -9.33 34.31
CA ASN A 148 -5.57 -10.54 33.71
C ASN A 148 -4.88 -10.88 32.38
N VAL A 149 -4.09 -11.95 32.39
CA VAL A 149 -3.34 -12.43 31.21
C VAL A 149 -4.28 -12.82 30.06
N ASN A 150 -5.44 -13.43 30.33
CA ASN A 150 -6.37 -13.85 29.28
C ASN A 150 -6.99 -12.65 28.57
N LYS A 151 -7.33 -11.59 29.31
CA LYS A 151 -7.78 -10.32 28.72
C LYS A 151 -6.69 -9.71 27.84
N ASN A 152 -5.44 -9.66 28.32
CA ASN A 152 -4.33 -9.14 27.52
C ASN A 152 -4.10 -9.96 26.25
N ASN A 153 -4.16 -11.29 26.33
CA ASN A 153 -4.00 -12.18 25.17
C ASN A 153 -5.11 -11.94 24.12
N ALA A 154 -6.36 -11.79 24.56
CA ALA A 154 -7.48 -11.46 23.68
C ALA A 154 -7.29 -10.08 23.02
N SER A 155 -6.97 -9.04 23.81
CA SER A 155 -6.70 -7.69 23.29
C SER A 155 -5.54 -7.68 22.29
N HIS A 156 -4.45 -8.39 22.59
CA HIS A 156 -3.28 -8.48 21.72
C HIS A 156 -3.58 -9.22 20.41
N ALA A 157 -4.47 -10.23 20.41
CA ALA A 157 -4.86 -10.92 19.19
C ALA A 157 -5.54 -9.97 18.18
N VAL A 158 -6.45 -9.09 18.65
CA VAL A 158 -7.05 -8.06 17.80
C VAL A 158 -6.01 -7.04 17.35
N LEU A 159 -5.17 -6.59 18.29
CA LEU A 159 -4.12 -5.59 18.01
C LEU A 159 -3.17 -6.05 16.91
N PHE A 160 -2.69 -7.30 16.96
CA PHE A 160 -1.75 -7.81 15.97
C PHE A 160 -2.37 -7.92 14.58
N GLU A 161 -3.65 -8.30 14.47
CA GLU A 161 -4.35 -8.27 13.18
C GLU A 161 -4.57 -6.85 12.68
N ALA A 162 -4.91 -5.90 13.56
CA ALA A 162 -5.08 -4.50 13.21
C ALA A 162 -3.78 -3.89 12.68
N LEU A 163 -2.65 -4.18 13.33
CA LEU A 163 -1.32 -3.76 12.86
C LEU A 163 -0.96 -4.40 11.51
N ALA A 164 -1.22 -5.70 11.33
CA ALA A 164 -1.00 -6.38 10.06
C ALA A 164 -1.85 -5.79 8.92
N LEU A 165 -3.07 -5.36 9.22
CA LEU A 165 -3.93 -4.68 8.27
C LEU A 165 -3.42 -3.26 7.97
N MET A 166 -2.95 -2.51 8.97
CA MET A 166 -2.44 -1.15 8.81
C MET A 166 -1.15 -1.09 7.99
N ASP A 167 -0.23 -2.05 8.19
CA ASP A 167 1.01 -2.18 7.41
C ASP A 167 0.71 -2.36 5.91
N ARG A 168 -0.38 -3.06 5.57
CA ARG A 168 -0.83 -3.27 4.18
C ARG A 168 -1.32 -1.99 3.51
N TYR A 169 -1.89 -1.06 4.27
CA TYR A 169 -2.36 0.23 3.76
C TYR A 169 -1.30 1.34 3.87
N GLN A 170 -0.07 1.01 4.26
CA GLN A 170 1.03 1.96 4.24
C GLN A 170 1.44 2.26 2.80
N ARG A 171 1.48 3.55 2.46
CA ARG A 171 1.96 4.03 1.16
C ARG A 171 3.45 3.71 1.03
N VAL A 172 3.80 2.69 0.25
CA VAL A 172 5.20 2.38 -0.08
C VAL A 172 5.63 3.24 -1.26
N GLU A 173 6.39 4.29 -1.00
CA GLU A 173 7.08 5.02 -2.06
C GLU A 173 8.21 4.13 -2.60
N LYS A 174 8.11 3.64 -3.85
CA LYS A 174 9.26 2.98 -4.49
C LYS A 174 10.40 3.99 -4.66
N PRO A 175 11.64 3.67 -4.24
CA PRO A 175 12.80 4.47 -4.61
C PRO A 175 12.91 4.45 -6.14
N ARG A 176 12.90 5.63 -6.74
CA ARG A 176 12.95 5.81 -8.21
C ARG A 176 14.16 5.05 -8.76
N ALA A 177 13.97 4.37 -9.89
CA ALA A 177 15.09 3.84 -10.67
C ALA A 177 16.06 5.00 -10.93
N LYS A 178 17.28 4.91 -10.39
CA LYS A 178 18.33 5.90 -10.66
C LYS A 178 18.73 5.70 -12.11
N THR A 179 18.09 6.43 -13.02
CA THR A 179 18.66 6.60 -14.36
C THR A 179 20.04 7.22 -14.19
N PRO A 180 21.06 6.75 -14.94
CA PRO A 180 22.38 7.34 -14.90
C PRO A 180 22.25 8.85 -15.17
N ILE A 181 22.91 9.65 -14.33
CA ILE A 181 22.89 11.10 -14.45
C ILE A 181 23.98 11.44 -15.45
N ASN A 182 23.61 12.08 -16.56
CA ASN A 182 24.57 12.57 -17.53
C ASN A 182 25.45 13.66 -16.89
N GLU A 183 26.69 13.83 -17.37
CA GLU A 183 27.66 14.73 -16.74
C GLU A 183 27.19 16.20 -16.66
N ASN A 184 26.36 16.64 -17.63
CA ASN A 184 25.82 17.99 -17.71
C ASN A 184 24.37 18.11 -17.22
N GLU A 185 23.84 17.08 -16.54
CA GLU A 185 22.48 17.06 -16.00
C GLU A 185 22.45 17.39 -14.51
N ILE A 186 21.72 18.45 -14.15
CA ILE A 186 21.50 18.86 -12.76
C ILE A 186 20.04 18.56 -12.37
N ARG A 187 19.84 17.62 -11.45
CA ARG A 187 18.52 17.29 -10.89
C ARG A 187 18.23 18.13 -9.66
N ILE A 188 17.24 19.01 -9.76
CA ILE A 188 16.88 19.92 -8.67
C ILE A 188 15.85 19.25 -7.76
N THR A 189 16.16 19.22 -6.47
CA THR A 189 15.29 18.68 -5.42
C THR A 189 14.65 19.78 -4.59
N THR A 190 13.50 19.47 -3.98
CA THR A 190 12.78 20.40 -3.11
C THR A 190 13.61 20.81 -1.88
N GLN A 191 14.39 19.90 -1.30
CA GLN A 191 15.19 20.13 -0.09
C GLN A 191 16.55 20.80 -0.36
N GLY A 192 17.12 20.66 -1.56
CA GLY A 192 18.45 21.20 -1.84
C GLY A 192 18.52 22.72 -1.83
N ARG A 193 19.68 23.25 -1.40
CA ARG A 193 19.97 24.69 -1.33
C ARG A 193 20.29 25.24 -2.72
N MET A 194 19.69 26.39 -3.07
CA MET A 194 19.83 27.00 -4.40
C MET A 194 21.29 27.33 -4.76
N ARG A 195 22.07 27.84 -3.81
CA ARG A 195 23.47 28.23 -4.02
C ARG A 195 24.32 27.07 -4.58
N ASN A 196 24.09 25.85 -4.09
CA ASN A 196 24.87 24.69 -4.50
C ASN A 196 24.65 24.35 -5.98
N TYR A 197 23.39 24.42 -6.45
CA TYR A 197 23.07 24.16 -7.85
C TYR A 197 23.66 25.22 -8.78
N ILE A 198 23.60 26.49 -8.36
CA ILE A 198 24.17 27.59 -9.14
C ILE A 198 25.69 27.46 -9.22
N THR A 199 26.35 27.23 -8.09
CA THR A 199 27.81 27.01 -8.07
C THR A 199 28.19 25.85 -8.98
N TYR A 200 27.49 24.72 -8.90
CA TYR A 200 27.78 23.57 -9.75
C TYR A 200 27.55 23.86 -11.24
N ALA A 201 26.45 24.51 -11.60
CA ALA A 201 26.18 24.96 -12.97
C ALA A 201 27.29 25.89 -13.49
N THR A 202 27.75 26.83 -12.68
CA THR A 202 28.86 27.73 -13.04
C THR A 202 30.16 26.96 -13.26
N THR A 203 30.50 25.98 -12.42
CA THR A 203 31.70 25.14 -12.63
C THR A 203 31.62 24.30 -13.91
N LEU A 204 30.42 23.83 -14.30
CA LEU A 204 30.23 23.07 -15.53
C LEU A 204 30.43 23.93 -16.78
N LEU A 205 29.90 25.16 -16.78
CA LEU A 205 29.99 26.06 -17.93
C LEU A 205 31.34 26.77 -18.02
N GLN A 206 31.95 27.18 -16.89
CA GLN A 206 33.20 27.93 -16.88
C GLN A 206 34.44 27.05 -16.78
N ASP A 207 34.53 26.19 -15.76
CA ASP A 207 35.76 25.43 -15.48
C ASP A 207 35.90 24.23 -16.40
N LYS A 208 34.79 23.56 -16.70
CA LYS A 208 34.76 22.41 -17.63
C LYS A 208 34.48 22.78 -19.08
N GLY A 209 34.08 24.02 -19.37
CA GLY A 209 33.78 24.49 -20.73
C GLY A 209 32.63 23.74 -21.41
N SER A 210 31.64 23.29 -20.66
CA SER A 210 30.47 22.61 -21.25
C SER A 210 29.62 23.61 -22.03
N ASN A 211 29.33 23.33 -23.30
CA ASN A 211 28.49 24.22 -24.13
C ASN A 211 27.01 24.21 -23.74
N GLU A 212 26.57 23.20 -22.97
CA GLU A 212 25.19 23.06 -22.53
C GLU A 212 25.09 22.46 -21.12
N ILE A 213 24.03 22.85 -20.39
CA ILE A 213 23.60 22.22 -19.14
C ILE A 213 22.10 21.96 -19.15
N VAL A 214 21.68 20.86 -18.53
CA VAL A 214 20.27 20.44 -18.46
C VAL A 214 19.79 20.42 -17.02
N LEU A 215 18.85 21.31 -16.68
CA LEU A 215 18.23 21.38 -15.36
C LEU A 215 16.90 20.62 -15.37
N LYS A 216 16.80 19.53 -14.60
CA LYS A 216 15.57 18.73 -14.47
C LYS A 216 14.93 18.88 -13.10
N ALA A 217 13.62 19.09 -13.07
CA ALA A 217 12.85 19.13 -11.84
C ALA A 217 11.44 18.55 -12.00
N MET A 218 10.89 18.02 -10.91
CA MET A 218 9.56 17.41 -10.87
C MET A 218 8.72 17.98 -9.73
N GLY A 219 7.41 18.09 -9.95
CA GLY A 219 6.44 18.46 -8.92
C GLY A 219 6.77 19.80 -8.22
N ARG A 220 6.84 19.81 -6.89
CA ARG A 220 7.09 21.03 -6.09
C ARG A 220 8.44 21.69 -6.36
N ALA A 221 9.39 20.98 -6.98
CA ALA A 221 10.70 21.53 -7.32
C ALA A 221 10.71 22.36 -8.62
N ILE A 222 9.62 22.35 -9.41
CA ILE A 222 9.53 23.06 -10.70
C ILE A 222 9.77 24.57 -10.53
N ASN A 223 9.07 25.21 -9.58
CA ASN A 223 9.24 26.65 -9.34
C ASN A 223 10.69 26.99 -8.93
N LYS A 224 11.33 26.11 -8.15
CA LYS A 224 12.73 26.25 -7.77
C LYS A 224 13.67 26.11 -8.98
N ASN A 225 13.35 25.23 -9.93
CA ASN A 225 14.11 25.08 -11.17
C ASN A 225 14.12 26.35 -12.00
N VAL A 226 12.94 26.93 -12.23
CA VAL A 226 12.80 28.18 -12.99
C VAL A 226 13.62 29.29 -12.35
N MET A 227 13.54 29.46 -11.03
CA MET A 227 14.34 30.46 -10.31
C MET A 227 15.85 30.24 -10.46
N ILE A 228 16.33 28.99 -10.39
CA ILE A 228 17.75 28.67 -10.55
C ILE A 228 18.22 28.96 -11.98
N ALA A 229 17.43 28.58 -13.00
CA ALA A 229 17.72 28.87 -14.39
C ALA A 229 17.86 30.39 -14.63
N GLU A 230 16.93 31.19 -14.11
CA GLU A 230 16.98 32.65 -14.21
C GLU A 230 18.22 33.25 -13.53
N LEU A 231 18.60 32.73 -12.36
CA LEU A 231 19.80 33.19 -11.66
C LEU A 231 21.10 32.85 -12.39
N ILE A 232 21.15 31.70 -13.08
CA ILE A 232 22.32 31.30 -13.89
C ILE A 232 22.46 32.22 -15.11
N LYS A 233 21.37 32.46 -15.85
CA LYS A 233 21.37 33.40 -16.99
C LYS A 233 21.78 34.83 -16.62
N ARG A 234 21.51 35.26 -15.38
CA ARG A 234 21.98 36.58 -14.89
C ARG A 234 23.48 36.64 -14.63
N ARG A 235 24.11 35.50 -14.33
CA ARG A 235 25.55 35.41 -14.04
C ARG A 235 26.40 35.17 -15.29
N MET A 236 25.81 34.57 -16.31
CA MET A 236 26.50 34.21 -17.56
C MET A 236 25.75 34.83 -18.73
N VAL A 237 26.36 35.85 -19.32
CA VAL A 237 25.83 36.53 -20.50
C VAL A 237 25.98 35.58 -21.70
N SER A 238 25.01 35.61 -22.63
CA SER A 238 24.98 34.81 -23.88
C SER A 238 24.43 33.37 -23.82
N LEU A 239 23.82 32.94 -22.72
CA LEU A 239 23.10 31.65 -22.67
C LEU A 239 21.71 31.75 -23.33
N HIS A 240 21.41 30.82 -24.23
CA HIS A 240 20.07 30.58 -24.76
C HIS A 240 19.33 29.54 -23.91
N GLN A 241 18.01 29.71 -23.74
CA GLN A 241 17.17 28.79 -22.95
C GLN A 241 16.18 28.05 -23.84
N ASN A 242 16.21 26.72 -23.74
CA ASN A 242 15.16 25.86 -24.27
C ASN A 242 14.40 25.18 -23.11
N THR A 243 13.09 25.35 -23.07
CA THR A 243 12.24 24.80 -21.99
C THR A 243 11.33 23.73 -22.55
N SER A 244 11.47 22.51 -22.03
CA SER A 244 10.60 21.38 -22.38
C SER A 244 9.80 20.95 -21.15
N ILE A 245 8.50 20.71 -21.39
CA ILE A 245 7.55 20.23 -20.38
C ILE A 245 7.13 18.83 -20.80
N GLY A 246 7.30 17.87 -19.89
CA GLY A 246 6.82 16.51 -20.07
C GLY A 246 5.92 16.10 -18.92
N SER A 247 5.09 15.09 -19.15
CA SER A 247 4.44 14.34 -18.09
C SER A 247 5.16 13.00 -17.93
N THR A 248 5.38 12.58 -16.70
CA THR A 248 5.88 11.24 -16.39
C THR A 248 4.83 10.50 -15.57
N ASP A 249 4.50 9.29 -16.04
CA ASP A 249 3.64 8.38 -15.34
C ASP A 249 4.33 7.86 -14.09
N ILE A 250 3.73 8.14 -12.93
CA ILE A 250 4.08 7.47 -11.69
C ILE A 250 3.03 6.40 -11.49
N THR A 251 3.39 5.16 -11.83
CA THR A 251 2.56 3.99 -11.54
C THR A 251 2.81 3.56 -10.10
N ASP A 252 1.79 3.67 -9.26
CA ASP A 252 1.79 3.05 -7.94
C ASP A 252 1.70 1.52 -8.12
N ILE A 253 2.78 0.80 -7.82
CA ILE A 253 2.84 -0.67 -7.92
C ILE A 253 2.80 -1.25 -6.50
N TRP A 254 1.78 -2.05 -6.22
CA TRP A 254 1.59 -2.74 -4.96
C TRP A 254 2.35 -4.07 -4.94
N GLU A 255 3.17 -4.32 -3.91
CA GLU A 255 3.75 -5.65 -3.67
C GLU A 255 3.12 -6.30 -2.44
N HIS A 256 2.57 -7.49 -2.62
CA HIS A 256 1.93 -8.26 -1.53
C HIS A 256 2.97 -8.84 -0.56
N PHE A 257 2.70 -8.73 0.74
CA PHE A 257 3.50 -9.27 1.84
C PHE A 257 3.83 -10.78 1.70
N TRP A 258 2.97 -11.57 1.03
CA TRP A 258 3.22 -12.99 0.78
C TRP A 258 4.54 -13.27 0.05
N LYS A 259 5.06 -12.34 -0.77
CA LYS A 259 6.39 -12.47 -1.39
C LYS A 259 7.55 -12.25 -0.41
N LYS A 260 7.35 -11.43 0.64
CA LYS A 260 8.38 -11.16 1.66
C LYS A 260 8.53 -12.33 2.64
N ALA A 261 7.43 -12.96 3.02
CA ALA A 261 7.43 -14.17 3.86
C ALA A 261 8.11 -15.39 3.18
N LYS A 262 8.01 -15.52 1.85
CA LYS A 262 8.72 -16.57 1.09
C LYS A 262 10.24 -16.40 1.04
N ARG A 263 10.74 -15.17 1.05
CA ARG A 263 12.20 -14.89 1.01
C ARG A 263 12.89 -15.17 2.35
N ILE A 264 12.17 -14.99 3.45
CA ILE A 264 12.67 -15.27 4.80
C ILE A 264 12.67 -16.78 5.07
N THR A 265 11.68 -17.51 4.55
CA THR A 265 11.62 -18.98 4.66
C THR A 265 12.60 -19.71 3.74
N SER A 266 13.12 -19.08 2.68
CA SER A 266 14.19 -19.69 1.86
C SER A 266 15.59 -19.63 2.50
N HIS A 267 15.74 -19.06 3.69
CA HIS A 267 17.01 -19.03 4.45
C HIS A 267 16.90 -19.75 5.79
N SER A 268 15.79 -20.45 6.05
CA SER A 268 15.60 -21.20 7.28
C SER A 268 14.80 -22.46 6.94
N ASP A 269 15.53 -23.57 6.93
CA ASP A 269 15.06 -24.94 7.05
C ASP A 269 14.53 -25.65 5.79
N GLU A 270 15.40 -26.51 5.23
CA GLU A 270 15.01 -27.76 4.61
C GLU A 270 14.32 -28.66 5.66
N SER A 271 13.00 -28.55 5.82
CA SER A 271 12.14 -29.68 6.18
C SER A 271 10.66 -29.34 6.03
N CYS A 272 9.98 -30.15 5.23
CA CYS A 272 8.54 -30.18 4.99
C CYS A 272 7.97 -29.12 4.03
N SER A 273 7.90 -29.48 2.74
CA SER A 273 7.20 -28.73 1.69
C SER A 273 5.69 -28.97 1.70
N PRO A 274 4.85 -27.93 1.66
CA PRO A 274 3.54 -27.97 0.99
C PRO A 274 3.75 -27.62 -0.49
N GLN A 275 3.29 -28.48 -1.39
CA GLN A 275 3.36 -28.26 -2.84
C GLN A 275 2.69 -26.92 -3.24
N ALA A 276 3.43 -26.08 -3.94
CA ALA A 276 2.96 -24.78 -4.42
C ALA A 276 1.92 -24.94 -5.55
N PRO A 277 0.88 -24.08 -5.63
CA PRO A 277 0.07 -23.97 -6.83
C PRO A 277 0.92 -23.44 -7.98
N ARG A 278 0.72 -24.00 -9.18
CA ARG A 278 1.48 -23.70 -10.40
C ARG A 278 1.38 -22.20 -10.71
N GLN A 279 2.54 -21.58 -10.96
CA GLN A 279 2.64 -20.16 -11.29
C GLN A 279 1.98 -19.89 -12.66
N GLY A 280 0.76 -19.34 -12.66
CA GLY A 280 0.32 -18.51 -13.76
C GLY A 280 1.12 -17.22 -13.73
N LYS A 281 1.68 -16.79 -14.88
CA LYS A 281 2.34 -15.49 -15.02
C LYS A 281 1.35 -14.39 -14.63
N VAL A 282 1.46 -13.85 -13.42
CA VAL A 282 0.72 -12.66 -13.01
C VAL A 282 1.31 -11.49 -13.78
N GLN A 283 0.60 -11.05 -14.82
CA GLN A 283 0.89 -9.77 -15.44
C GLN A 283 0.57 -8.65 -14.43
N PRO A 284 1.38 -7.58 -14.36
CA PRO A 284 1.05 -6.45 -13.49
C PRO A 284 -0.25 -5.80 -13.97
N ILE A 285 -1.29 -5.87 -13.14
CA ILE A 285 -2.55 -5.18 -13.37
C ILE A 285 -2.30 -3.69 -13.11
N MET A 286 -2.43 -2.88 -14.15
CA MET A 286 -2.35 -1.42 -14.06
C MET A 286 -3.63 -0.90 -13.39
N SER A 287 -3.51 -0.23 -12.24
CA SER A 287 -4.63 0.49 -11.62
C SER A 287 -4.86 1.85 -12.32
N PRO A 288 -6.11 2.27 -12.54
CA PRO A 288 -6.45 3.57 -13.11
C PRO A 288 -6.30 4.66 -12.04
N GLY A 289 -5.07 5.12 -11.83
CA GLY A 289 -4.76 6.14 -10.83
C GLY A 289 -3.42 6.81 -11.09
N ALA A 290 -3.08 7.07 -12.36
CA ALA A 290 -1.84 7.75 -12.71
C ALA A 290 -1.82 9.15 -12.10
N LYS A 291 -0.94 9.37 -11.11
CA LYS A 291 -0.59 10.72 -10.69
C LYS A 291 0.46 11.26 -11.64
N TRP A 292 0.04 12.17 -12.50
CA TRP A 292 0.93 12.90 -13.38
C TRP A 292 1.84 13.80 -12.55
N GLN A 293 3.15 13.57 -12.61
CA GLN A 293 4.11 14.60 -12.24
C GLN A 293 4.59 15.28 -13.51
N HIS A 294 4.42 16.61 -13.54
CA HIS A 294 5.06 17.44 -14.54
C HIS A 294 6.57 17.41 -14.32
N LEU A 295 7.30 17.10 -15.39
CA LEU A 295 8.75 17.20 -15.47
C LEU A 295 9.06 18.46 -16.28
N LEU A 296 9.78 19.38 -15.67
CA LEU A 296 10.35 20.53 -16.36
C LEU A 296 11.83 20.27 -16.62
N SER A 297 12.23 20.30 -17.88
CA SER A 297 13.63 20.24 -18.29
C SER A 297 14.02 21.52 -19.01
N VAL A 298 14.98 22.25 -18.44
CA VAL A 298 15.50 23.50 -18.98
C VAL A 298 16.92 23.26 -19.47
N CYS A 299 17.15 23.42 -20.77
CA CYS A 299 18.49 23.39 -21.35
C CYS A 299 19.00 24.82 -21.50
N LEU A 300 20.21 25.09 -21.01
CA LEU A 300 20.92 26.34 -21.23
C LEU A 300 22.16 26.05 -22.06
N ALA A 301 22.36 26.77 -23.16
CA ALA A 301 23.49 26.57 -24.06
C ALA A 301 24.10 27.90 -24.54
N ASP A 302 25.39 27.91 -24.84
CA ASP A 302 26.06 29.10 -25.38
C ASP A 302 25.56 29.45 -26.79
N CYS A 303 25.30 30.73 -27.01
CA CYS A 303 24.84 31.22 -28.31
C CYS A 303 26.04 31.36 -29.26
N PRO A 304 26.03 30.77 -30.47
CA PRO A 304 27.07 31.04 -31.45
C PRO A 304 27.05 32.53 -31.80
N ILE A 305 28.14 33.24 -31.50
CA ILE A 305 28.32 34.64 -31.87
C ILE A 305 28.21 34.72 -33.40
N PRO A 306 27.24 35.46 -33.99
CA PRO A 306 27.22 35.64 -35.44
C PRO A 306 28.51 36.38 -35.86
N PRO A 307 29.16 35.99 -36.98
CA PRO A 307 30.39 36.63 -37.41
C PRO A 307 30.16 38.14 -37.61
N PRO A 308 31.18 38.99 -37.37
CA PRO A 308 31.03 40.43 -37.50
C PRO A 308 30.57 40.78 -38.91
N ARG A 309 29.47 41.54 -39.02
CA ARG A 309 29.00 42.04 -40.31
C ARG A 309 30.08 42.95 -40.89
N HIS A 310 30.74 42.51 -41.97
CA HIS A 310 31.53 43.43 -42.77
C HIS A 310 30.60 44.51 -43.32
N SER A 311 30.83 45.75 -42.88
CA SER A 311 30.26 46.95 -43.47
C SER A 311 30.79 47.09 -44.89
N THR A 312 30.05 46.61 -45.89
CA THR A 312 30.21 47.08 -47.27
C THR A 312 29.60 48.48 -47.36
N ARG A 313 30.45 49.51 -47.17
CA ARG A 313 30.19 50.83 -47.74
C ARG A 313 30.45 50.73 -49.24
N HIS A 314 29.40 50.86 -50.03
CA HIS A 314 29.44 51.39 -51.40
C HIS A 314 28.28 52.37 -51.55
#